data_AF-A0A7J7M4U9-F1
#
_entry.id   AF-A0A7J7M4U9-F1
#
_cell.length_a   1.000
_cell.length_b   1.000
_cell.length_c   1.000
_cell.angle_alpha   90.00
_cell.angle_beta   90.00
_cell.angle_gamma   90.00
#
_symmetry.space_group_name_H-M   'P 1'
#
loop_
_entity.id
_entity.type
_entity.pdbx_description
1 polymer ?
#
loop_
_entity_poly.entity_id
_entity_poly.type
_entity_poly.pdbx_seq_one_letter_code
_entity_poly.pdbx_strand_id
1 'polypeptide(L)'
;MQSQLSATSDLKYVEMQIENARSMSPQNLGHDRRKPHCLLQMIMNKQLTKVNCGRDVCHFELETLSYDIAYQVGDVLEILPSQNPIPVEAFIQRCNLNTDSYITVEPKSVQTGIPDISISRTPIKLRTFVELAMDITSASSRRYFFEVMSFFATVEHEKERLLYFSSPEGRDDLYQYNQKERKTILVLLEDFLSVQMPFEWLVQPVPPQKTRPLSISSSPASHPNQVHLTVSAVSWMTPIKRKRSGFCSTWLSGLDLKEGVQILVWFNRGSLPPPSPSLPLILIRPGTGCAPFCGFVAEREVQSRSGPTAPILFFFGCRNEENDFLYKDFWISHAQSDGVLSEEKGGGFFVAFSRDQKQKVYVQHKMQDQIQRVWSLLNVGAAEYVAGSSTKMPTDVFSAWLSKISKGGSYNPLTLLSPTVFGGINGFLFTVCIRIPAQVLGSITGVKLILQTFPEVGYGPRLNVDLHHGALTEGLFTFVIISISLGLAKNGPNSFFIKIWITSISKLALHILGFDLTGGCMNPAAVMGWAFARGKHISKEHLYVYWLAPIEATLLGVWTFKLLSPPAKKQEEEAKKSK
;
A
#
# COMPACT_ATOMS: atom_id res chain seq x y z
N MET A 1 -40.17 -18.84 22.05
CA MET A 1 -39.50 -18.44 23.31
C MET A 1 -38.37 -19.41 23.71
N GLN A 2 -38.60 -20.72 23.84
CA GLN A 2 -37.54 -21.69 24.18
C GLN A 2 -36.40 -21.81 23.14
N SER A 3 -36.68 -21.69 21.83
CA SER A 3 -35.65 -21.75 20.79
C SER A 3 -34.71 -20.53 20.75
N GLN A 4 -35.24 -19.33 21.03
CA GLN A 4 -34.44 -18.11 21.15
C GLN A 4 -33.55 -18.13 22.41
N LEU A 5 -34.04 -18.67 23.52
CA LEU A 5 -33.26 -18.84 24.75
C LEU A 5 -32.07 -19.80 24.56
N SER A 6 -32.26 -20.91 23.83
CA SER A 6 -31.18 -21.86 23.47
C SER A 6 -30.11 -21.22 22.58
N ALA A 7 -30.52 -20.53 21.51
CA ALA A 7 -29.58 -19.85 20.62
C ALA A 7 -28.78 -18.76 21.35
N THR A 8 -29.41 -18.02 22.27
CA THR A 8 -28.74 -16.97 23.05
C THR A 8 -27.74 -17.55 24.06
N SER A 9 -28.02 -18.72 24.66
CA SER A 9 -27.07 -19.42 25.54
C SER A 9 -25.88 -20.00 24.78
N ASP A 10 -26.13 -20.56 23.58
CA ASP A 10 -25.08 -21.11 22.71
C ASP A 10 -24.14 -20.01 22.21
N LEU A 11 -24.68 -18.82 21.96
CA LEU A 11 -23.89 -17.66 21.53
C LEU A 11 -23.00 -17.08 22.61
N LYS A 12 -23.53 -16.89 23.82
CA LYS A 12 -22.70 -16.47 24.97
C LYS A 12 -21.61 -17.50 25.26
N TYR A 13 -21.89 -18.78 25.05
CA TYR A 13 -20.90 -19.83 25.16
C TYR A 13 -19.79 -19.69 24.10
N VAL A 14 -20.14 -19.47 22.83
CA VAL A 14 -19.16 -19.27 21.74
C VAL A 14 -18.30 -18.02 21.98
N GLU A 15 -18.90 -16.89 22.37
CA GLU A 15 -18.18 -15.67 22.73
C GLU A 15 -17.17 -15.92 23.86
N MET A 16 -17.61 -16.62 24.92
CA MET A 16 -16.77 -17.00 26.06
C MET A 16 -15.61 -17.92 25.64
N GLN A 17 -15.86 -18.90 24.77
CA GLN A 17 -14.80 -19.78 24.25
C GLN A 17 -13.74 -18.99 23.47
N ILE A 18 -14.16 -18.01 22.67
CA ILE A 18 -13.26 -17.16 21.90
C ILE A 18 -12.46 -16.22 22.80
N GLU A 19 -13.11 -15.59 23.77
CA GLU A 19 -12.45 -14.75 24.76
C GLU A 19 -11.38 -15.54 25.53
N ASN A 20 -11.74 -16.73 26.01
CA ASN A 20 -10.81 -17.64 26.69
C ASN A 20 -9.65 -18.06 25.78
N ALA A 21 -9.93 -18.53 24.56
CA ALA A 21 -8.89 -18.95 23.60
C ALA A 21 -7.93 -17.81 23.25
N ARG A 22 -8.45 -16.58 23.04
CA ARG A 22 -7.65 -15.40 22.70
C ARG A 22 -6.87 -14.87 23.90
N SER A 23 -7.39 -15.01 25.12
CA SER A 23 -6.68 -14.65 26.35
C SER A 23 -5.46 -15.53 26.64
N MET A 24 -5.48 -16.76 26.11
CA MET A 24 -4.40 -17.75 26.17
C MET A 24 -3.39 -17.59 25.02
N SER A 25 -3.64 -16.70 24.06
CA SER A 25 -2.71 -16.43 22.97
C SER A 25 -1.51 -15.61 23.46
N PRO A 26 -0.28 -15.90 23.01
CA PRO A 26 0.91 -15.13 23.38
C PRO A 26 0.92 -13.69 22.82
N GLN A 27 -0.12 -13.27 22.08
CA GLN A 27 -0.26 -11.87 21.68
C GLN A 27 -0.78 -11.02 22.83
N ASN A 28 -0.06 -9.95 23.14
CA ASN A 28 -0.58 -8.85 23.97
C ASN A 28 -1.70 -8.11 23.23
N LEU A 29 -2.87 -8.73 23.16
CA LEU A 29 -4.11 -8.08 22.75
C LEU A 29 -4.63 -7.30 23.96
N GLY A 30 -4.86 -6.00 23.79
CA GLY A 30 -5.60 -5.21 24.78
C GLY A 30 -6.97 -5.83 25.06
N HIS A 31 -7.52 -5.60 26.26
CA HIS A 31 -8.77 -6.21 26.72
C HIS A 31 -9.93 -6.11 25.70
N ASP A 32 -10.08 -4.93 25.07
CA ASP A 32 -11.10 -4.63 24.06
C ASP A 32 -10.97 -5.46 22.76
N ARG A 33 -9.78 -6.00 22.46
CA ARG A 33 -9.54 -6.84 21.28
C ARG A 33 -9.72 -8.34 21.50
N ARG A 34 -9.97 -8.74 22.76
CA ARG A 34 -10.16 -10.16 23.14
C ARG A 34 -11.61 -10.57 23.01
N LYS A 35 -12.53 -9.70 23.40
CA LYS A 35 -13.96 -9.94 23.36
C LYS A 35 -14.58 -9.33 22.10
N PRO A 36 -15.36 -10.08 21.30
CA PRO A 36 -16.11 -9.52 20.17
C PRO A 36 -17.07 -8.43 20.65
N HIS A 37 -17.24 -7.38 19.85
CA HIS A 37 -18.19 -6.32 20.18
C HIS A 37 -19.62 -6.82 20.02
N CYS A 38 -19.87 -7.57 18.95
CA CYS A 38 -21.18 -8.15 18.70
C CYS A 38 -21.14 -9.29 17.67
N LEU A 39 -22.29 -9.92 17.48
CA LEU A 39 -22.57 -10.93 16.48
C LEU A 39 -23.48 -10.37 15.38
N LEU A 40 -23.15 -10.57 14.11
CA LEU A 40 -24.00 -10.15 13.00
C LEU A 40 -24.42 -11.34 12.18
N GLN A 41 -25.69 -11.40 11.81
CA GLN A 41 -26.22 -12.39 10.88
C GLN A 41 -25.92 -11.94 9.46
N MET A 42 -25.40 -12.85 8.63
CA MET A 42 -25.26 -12.58 7.20
C MET A 42 -26.62 -12.72 6.52
N ILE A 43 -27.10 -11.62 5.95
CA ILE A 43 -28.39 -11.58 5.23
C ILE A 43 -28.20 -11.54 3.71
N MET A 44 -27.03 -11.13 3.23
CA MET A 44 -26.70 -11.13 1.80
C MET A 44 -25.26 -11.58 1.54
N ASN A 45 -25.10 -12.40 0.51
CA ASN A 45 -23.82 -12.76 -0.13
C ASN A 45 -24.04 -12.69 -1.65
N LYS A 46 -23.63 -11.57 -2.26
CA LYS A 46 -23.90 -11.28 -3.67
C LYS A 46 -22.60 -11.07 -4.43
N GLN A 47 -22.38 -11.85 -5.48
CA GLN A 47 -21.27 -11.62 -6.40
C GLN A 47 -21.48 -10.34 -7.22
N LEU A 48 -20.51 -9.43 -7.22
CA LEU A 48 -20.52 -8.17 -7.97
C LEU A 48 -19.83 -8.27 -9.33
N THR A 49 -18.94 -9.23 -9.50
CA THR A 49 -18.19 -9.47 -10.74
C THR A 49 -18.85 -10.54 -11.59
N LYS A 50 -18.70 -10.46 -12.92
CA LYS A 50 -19.15 -11.52 -13.82
C LYS A 50 -18.37 -12.82 -13.58
N VAL A 51 -19.07 -13.96 -13.67
CA VAL A 51 -18.45 -15.28 -13.55
C VAL A 51 -17.29 -15.41 -14.54
N ASN A 52 -16.17 -15.99 -14.09
CA ASN A 52 -14.95 -16.24 -14.86
C ASN A 52 -14.16 -15.00 -15.34
N CYS A 53 -14.37 -13.80 -14.79
CA CYS A 53 -13.58 -12.62 -15.17
C CYS A 53 -12.18 -12.54 -14.53
N GLY A 54 -11.75 -13.61 -13.84
CA GLY A 54 -10.44 -13.72 -13.20
C GLY A 54 -10.29 -12.95 -11.88
N ARG A 55 -11.37 -12.33 -11.40
CA ARG A 55 -11.53 -11.83 -10.02
C ARG A 55 -12.91 -12.20 -9.55
N ASP A 56 -13.00 -12.46 -8.26
CA ASP A 56 -14.27 -12.69 -7.60
C ASP A 56 -14.39 -11.64 -6.49
N VAL A 57 -15.40 -10.78 -6.61
CA VAL A 57 -15.69 -9.73 -5.63
C VAL A 57 -17.13 -9.91 -5.19
N CYS A 58 -17.33 -10.03 -3.89
CA CYS A 58 -18.64 -10.18 -3.28
C CYS A 58 -18.99 -8.96 -2.43
N HIS A 59 -20.27 -8.64 -2.43
CA HIS A 59 -20.94 -7.76 -1.50
C HIS A 59 -21.58 -8.61 -0.40
N PHE A 60 -21.38 -8.21 0.85
CA PHE A 60 -21.99 -8.86 2.00
C PHE A 60 -22.78 -7.83 2.79
N GLU A 61 -23.93 -8.24 3.30
CA GLU A 61 -24.73 -7.48 4.25
C GLU A 61 -24.85 -8.28 5.54
N LEU A 62 -24.50 -7.64 6.65
CA LEU A 62 -24.53 -8.19 7.99
C LEU A 62 -25.50 -7.37 8.84
N GLU A 63 -26.42 -8.00 9.55
CA GLU A 63 -27.48 -7.33 10.31
C GLU A 63 -27.56 -7.87 11.75
N THR A 64 -28.09 -7.06 12.65
CA THR A 64 -28.60 -7.51 13.96
C THR A 64 -29.95 -6.90 14.27
N LEU A 65 -30.83 -7.71 14.86
CA LEU A 65 -32.14 -7.27 15.36
C LEU A 65 -32.15 -7.05 16.88
N SER A 66 -31.03 -7.31 17.56
CA SER A 66 -30.98 -7.41 19.03
C SER A 66 -30.37 -6.19 19.72
N TYR A 67 -29.65 -5.34 18.99
CA TYR A 67 -28.99 -4.15 19.53
C TYR A 67 -28.64 -3.17 18.41
N ASP A 68 -28.37 -1.92 18.79
CA ASP A 68 -27.95 -0.90 17.84
C ASP A 68 -26.47 -1.02 17.49
N ILE A 69 -26.15 -0.95 16.20
CA ILE A 69 -24.76 -0.95 15.73
C ILE A 69 -24.24 0.47 15.69
N ALA A 70 -23.24 0.78 16.53
CA ALA A 70 -22.58 2.07 16.54
C ALA A 70 -21.29 2.05 15.71
N TYR A 71 -21.35 2.57 14.48
CA TYR A 71 -20.18 2.83 13.64
C TYR A 71 -20.35 4.12 12.84
N GLN A 72 -19.27 4.65 12.26
CA GLN A 72 -19.31 5.79 11.36
C GLN A 72 -18.78 5.41 9.97
N VAL A 73 -19.19 6.17 8.95
CA VAL A 73 -18.63 5.97 7.61
C VAL A 73 -17.11 6.12 7.63
N GLY A 74 -16.42 5.18 6.97
CA GLY A 74 -14.97 5.11 6.95
C GLY A 74 -14.36 4.21 8.03
N ASP A 75 -15.16 3.74 9.00
CA ASP A 75 -14.75 2.73 9.98
C ASP A 75 -14.49 1.36 9.32
N VAL A 76 -13.87 0.48 10.11
CA VAL A 76 -13.40 -0.84 9.69
C VAL A 76 -14.07 -1.90 10.54
N LEU A 77 -14.57 -2.94 9.89
CA LEU A 77 -15.07 -4.15 10.54
C LEU A 77 -13.96 -5.20 10.54
N GLU A 78 -13.61 -5.68 11.72
CA GLU A 78 -12.71 -6.82 11.89
C GLU A 78 -13.52 -8.10 12.06
N ILE A 79 -13.23 -9.11 11.23
CA ILE A 79 -13.90 -10.42 11.27
C ILE A 79 -12.92 -11.51 11.66
N LEU A 80 -13.33 -12.41 12.54
CA LEU A 80 -12.60 -13.65 12.81
C LEU A 80 -13.12 -14.77 11.87
N PRO A 81 -12.33 -15.22 10.87
CA PRO A 81 -12.73 -16.32 10.01
C PRO A 81 -12.65 -17.66 10.74
N SER A 82 -13.54 -18.60 10.41
CA SER A 82 -13.46 -19.98 10.92
C SER A 82 -12.53 -20.84 10.07
N GLN A 83 -11.79 -21.75 10.72
CA GLN A 83 -10.93 -22.71 10.02
C GLN A 83 -11.76 -23.86 9.42
N ASN A 84 -11.28 -24.43 8.31
CA ASN A 84 -11.89 -25.63 7.74
C ASN A 84 -11.62 -26.81 8.69
N PRO A 85 -12.65 -27.59 9.09
CA PRO A 85 -12.48 -28.70 10.02
C PRO A 85 -11.56 -29.80 9.50
N ILE A 86 -11.45 -30.01 8.18
CA ILE A 86 -10.64 -31.07 7.57
C ILE A 86 -9.14 -30.89 7.87
N PRO A 87 -8.49 -29.77 7.54
CA PRO A 87 -7.07 -29.57 7.88
C PRO A 87 -6.83 -29.41 9.38
N VAL A 88 -7.81 -28.95 10.17
CA VAL A 88 -7.71 -28.94 11.64
C VAL A 88 -7.59 -30.36 12.17
N GLU A 89 -8.45 -31.26 11.71
CA GLU A 89 -8.42 -32.67 12.08
C GLU A 89 -7.11 -33.33 11.66
N ALA A 90 -6.63 -33.07 10.43
CA ALA A 90 -5.33 -33.56 9.96
C ALA A 90 -4.16 -33.07 10.83
N PHE A 91 -4.19 -31.82 11.29
CA PHE A 91 -3.17 -31.28 12.19
C PHE A 91 -3.21 -31.96 13.57
N ILE A 92 -4.40 -32.12 14.16
CA ILE A 92 -4.59 -32.78 15.46
C ILE A 92 -4.06 -34.21 15.40
N GLN A 93 -4.39 -34.95 14.33
CA GLN A 93 -3.90 -36.31 14.09
C GLN A 93 -2.38 -36.33 13.89
N ARG A 94 -1.82 -35.42 13.09
CA ARG A 94 -0.37 -35.31 12.83
C ARG A 94 0.44 -35.04 14.09
N CYS A 95 -0.15 -34.33 15.06
CA CYS A 95 0.48 -34.01 16.34
C CYS A 95 0.12 -35.00 17.46
N ASN A 96 -0.65 -36.06 17.17
CA ASN A 96 -1.10 -37.07 18.13
C ASN A 96 -1.78 -36.45 19.37
N LEU A 97 -2.67 -35.47 19.16
CA LEU A 97 -3.33 -34.73 20.21
C LEU A 97 -4.69 -35.35 20.55
N ASN A 98 -5.03 -35.38 21.84
CA ASN A 98 -6.38 -35.76 22.29
C ASN A 98 -7.32 -34.54 22.22
N THR A 99 -8.36 -34.65 21.40
CA THR A 99 -9.35 -33.58 21.15
C THR A 99 -10.18 -33.19 22.37
N ASP A 100 -10.43 -34.14 23.28
CA ASP A 100 -11.31 -33.94 24.44
C ASP A 100 -10.54 -33.48 25.69
N SER A 101 -9.22 -33.35 25.60
CA SER A 101 -8.42 -32.74 26.64
C SER A 101 -8.78 -31.27 26.82
N TYR A 102 -8.89 -30.85 28.07
CA TYR A 102 -9.02 -29.44 28.45
C TYR A 102 -7.64 -28.87 28.74
N ILE A 103 -7.35 -27.68 28.21
CA ILE A 103 -6.05 -27.03 28.33
C ILE A 103 -6.17 -25.61 28.87
N THR A 104 -5.06 -25.13 29.42
CA THR A 104 -4.87 -23.73 29.82
C THR A 104 -3.43 -23.36 29.48
N VAL A 105 -3.24 -22.19 28.85
CA VAL A 105 -1.92 -21.67 28.50
C VAL A 105 -1.68 -20.42 29.33
N GLU A 106 -0.54 -20.40 30.03
CA GLU A 106 -0.15 -19.29 30.89
C GLU A 106 1.27 -18.83 30.57
N PRO A 107 1.54 -17.52 30.59
CA PRO A 107 2.91 -17.03 30.56
C PRO A 107 3.66 -17.58 31.76
N LYS A 108 4.87 -18.10 31.54
CA LYS A 108 5.78 -18.43 32.63
C LYS A 108 6.14 -17.12 33.33
N SER A 109 5.58 -16.86 34.50
CA SER A 109 5.71 -15.58 35.21
C SER A 109 7.17 -15.15 35.33
N VAL A 110 7.52 -13.98 34.81
CA VAL A 110 8.71 -13.27 35.30
C VAL A 110 8.31 -12.71 36.66
N GLN A 111 9.13 -12.93 37.69
CA GLN A 111 8.92 -12.44 39.06
C GLN A 111 8.99 -10.90 39.18
N THR A 112 8.22 -10.17 38.39
CA THR A 112 7.95 -8.75 38.61
C THR A 112 6.66 -8.68 39.42
N GLY A 113 6.75 -8.23 40.68
CA GLY A 113 5.66 -8.23 41.67
C GLY A 113 4.48 -7.31 41.38
N ILE A 114 4.02 -7.25 40.13
CA ILE A 114 2.72 -6.68 39.75
C ILE A 114 1.78 -7.87 39.54
N PRO A 115 0.76 -8.06 40.38
CA PRO A 115 -0.25 -9.10 40.15
C PRO A 115 -0.96 -8.76 38.84
N ASP A 116 -0.70 -9.57 37.81
CA ASP A 116 -1.40 -9.48 36.54
C ASP A 116 -2.88 -9.77 36.83
N ILE A 117 -3.74 -8.78 36.56
CA ILE A 117 -5.15 -8.74 36.96
C ILE A 117 -5.79 -10.08 36.58
N SER A 118 -6.45 -10.70 37.55
CA SER A 118 -7.08 -12.03 37.50
C SER A 118 -7.98 -12.19 36.28
N ILE A 119 -7.42 -12.64 35.15
CA ILE A 119 -8.20 -13.24 34.09
C ILE A 119 -8.45 -14.67 34.58
N SER A 120 -9.68 -14.96 35.01
CA SER A 120 -10.11 -16.34 35.29
C SER A 120 -10.08 -17.12 33.98
N ARG A 121 -8.92 -17.70 33.64
CA ARG A 121 -8.74 -18.50 32.44
C ARG A 121 -9.43 -19.83 32.65
N THR A 122 -10.63 -19.95 32.10
CA THR A 122 -11.39 -21.19 32.17
C THR A 122 -10.77 -22.18 31.19
N PRO A 123 -10.50 -23.44 31.59
CA PRO A 123 -10.00 -24.45 30.66
C PRO A 123 -10.95 -24.62 29.46
N ILE A 124 -10.38 -24.66 28.26
CA ILE A 124 -11.13 -24.91 27.02
C ILE A 124 -10.66 -26.21 26.37
N LYS A 125 -11.50 -26.80 25.52
CA LYS A 125 -11.12 -27.99 24.76
C LYS A 125 -9.92 -27.66 23.84
N LEU A 126 -8.98 -28.58 23.75
CA LEU A 126 -7.80 -28.45 22.89
C LEU A 126 -8.19 -28.14 21.44
N ARG A 127 -9.21 -28.84 20.92
CA ARG A 127 -9.74 -28.59 19.58
C ARG A 127 -10.17 -27.13 19.38
N THR A 128 -10.94 -26.59 20.34
CA THR A 128 -11.43 -25.22 20.32
C THR A 128 -10.28 -24.21 20.36
N PHE A 129 -9.22 -24.48 21.14
CA PHE A 129 -8.03 -23.64 21.13
C PHE A 129 -7.31 -23.64 19.77
N VAL A 130 -7.12 -24.81 19.14
CA VAL A 130 -6.51 -24.90 17.81
C VAL A 130 -7.34 -24.13 16.78
N GLU A 131 -8.67 -24.28 16.80
CA GLU A 131 -9.59 -23.67 15.83
C GLU A 131 -9.70 -22.15 15.94
N LEU A 132 -9.52 -21.58 17.14
CA LEU A 132 -9.78 -20.17 17.42
C LEU A 132 -8.53 -19.34 17.72
N ALA A 133 -7.44 -19.98 18.17
CA ALA A 133 -6.21 -19.29 18.60
C ALA A 133 -5.02 -19.54 17.68
N MET A 134 -4.97 -20.64 16.91
CA MET A 134 -3.80 -21.03 16.10
C MET A 134 -4.07 -20.97 14.60
N ASP A 135 -3.30 -20.18 13.85
CA ASP A 135 -3.34 -20.15 12.38
C ASP A 135 -2.45 -21.25 11.80
N ILE A 136 -3.03 -22.45 11.65
CA ILE A 136 -2.33 -23.64 11.11
C ILE A 136 -2.49 -23.78 9.59
N THR A 137 -3.48 -23.12 9.00
CA THR A 137 -3.92 -23.32 7.61
C THR A 137 -3.56 -22.20 6.65
N SER A 138 -3.22 -20.99 7.15
CA SER A 138 -2.94 -19.83 6.30
C SER A 138 -1.57 -19.21 6.55
N ALA A 139 -1.09 -19.20 7.79
CA ALA A 139 0.15 -18.53 8.13
C ALA A 139 1.38 -19.33 7.71
N SER A 140 2.38 -18.61 7.18
CA SER A 140 3.72 -19.15 6.95
C SER A 140 4.57 -18.95 8.20
N SER A 141 5.23 -20.01 8.63
CA SER A 141 6.06 -20.01 9.83
C SER A 141 7.28 -19.10 9.69
N ARG A 142 7.73 -18.56 10.83
CA ARG A 142 8.97 -17.79 10.91
C ARG A 142 10.17 -18.72 10.99
N ARG A 143 11.37 -18.19 10.73
CA ARG A 143 12.64 -18.94 10.82
C ARG A 143 12.81 -19.70 12.14
N TYR A 144 12.43 -19.08 13.27
CA TYR A 144 12.45 -19.71 14.59
C TYR A 144 11.68 -21.04 14.67
N PHE A 145 10.58 -21.20 13.91
CA PHE A 145 9.85 -22.46 13.88
C PHE A 145 10.69 -23.62 13.35
N PHE A 146 11.55 -23.38 12.35
CA PHE A 146 12.45 -24.39 11.80
C PHE A 146 13.53 -24.80 12.80
N GLU A 147 14.00 -23.83 13.59
CA GLU A 147 14.97 -24.07 14.65
C GLU A 147 14.37 -24.98 15.72
N VAL A 148 13.15 -24.67 16.17
CA VAL A 148 12.43 -25.51 17.14
C VAL A 148 12.18 -26.91 16.59
N MET A 149 11.71 -27.04 15.34
CA MET A 149 11.49 -28.36 14.71
C MET A 149 12.75 -29.22 14.68
N SER A 150 13.94 -28.62 14.54
CA SER A 150 15.20 -29.37 14.48
C SER A 150 15.52 -30.16 15.77
N PHE A 151 15.06 -29.68 16.93
CA PHE A 151 15.24 -30.39 18.20
C PHE A 151 14.36 -31.63 18.34
N PHE A 152 13.30 -31.72 17.55
CA PHE A 152 12.30 -32.80 17.61
C PHE A 152 12.34 -33.72 16.37
N ALA A 153 13.27 -33.48 15.44
CA ALA A 153 13.50 -34.35 14.29
C ALA A 153 14.31 -35.58 14.72
N THR A 154 13.76 -36.76 14.45
CA THR A 154 14.42 -38.05 14.77
C THR A 154 15.35 -38.53 13.65
N VAL A 155 15.16 -38.04 12.43
CA VAL A 155 15.94 -38.42 11.26
C VAL A 155 17.01 -37.36 10.96
N GLU A 156 18.27 -37.80 10.84
CA GLU A 156 19.42 -36.90 10.76
C GLU A 156 19.37 -35.94 9.56
N HIS A 157 19.00 -36.42 8.36
CA HIS A 157 18.93 -35.54 7.18
C HIS A 157 17.84 -34.46 7.29
N GLU A 158 16.70 -34.76 7.93
CA GLU A 158 15.65 -33.76 8.19
C GLU A 158 16.15 -32.72 9.20
N LYS A 159 16.82 -33.18 10.26
CA LYS A 159 17.41 -32.32 11.29
C LYS A 159 18.46 -31.38 10.71
N GLU A 160 19.41 -31.89 9.93
CA GLU A 160 20.42 -31.08 9.24
C GLU A 160 19.77 -30.03 8.32
N ARG A 161 18.72 -30.41 7.59
CA ARG A 161 18.00 -29.49 6.71
C ARG A 161 17.29 -28.39 7.48
N LEU A 162 16.69 -28.71 8.61
CA LEU A 162 16.02 -27.77 9.51
C LEU A 162 17.02 -26.79 10.16
N LEU A 163 18.18 -27.30 10.60
CA LEU A 163 19.29 -26.48 11.11
C LEU A 163 19.84 -25.55 10.03
N TYR A 164 20.03 -26.04 8.81
CA TYR A 164 20.45 -25.23 7.66
C TYR A 164 19.45 -24.10 7.38
N PHE A 165 18.14 -24.38 7.30
CA PHE A 165 17.14 -23.33 7.13
C PHE A 165 17.13 -22.31 8.28
N SER A 166 17.55 -22.74 9.46
CA SER A 166 17.68 -21.90 10.65
C SER A 166 19.00 -21.14 10.71
N SER A 167 19.94 -21.40 9.80
CA SER A 167 21.25 -20.75 9.73
C SER A 167 21.26 -19.50 8.82
N PRO A 168 22.24 -18.60 8.94
CA PRO A 168 22.39 -17.47 8.04
C PRO A 168 22.52 -17.89 6.57
N GLU A 169 23.19 -19.00 6.30
CA GLU A 169 23.47 -19.53 4.96
C GLU A 169 22.18 -20.03 4.28
N GLY A 170 21.31 -20.72 5.02
CA GLY A 170 20.04 -21.23 4.47
C GLY A 170 18.91 -20.21 4.37
N ARG A 171 19.18 -18.91 4.62
CA ARG A 171 18.15 -17.85 4.62
C ARG A 171 17.42 -17.74 3.28
N ASP A 172 18.16 -17.72 2.18
CA ASP A 172 17.60 -17.53 0.84
C ASP A 172 16.83 -18.77 0.38
N ASP A 173 17.35 -19.95 0.70
CA ASP A 173 16.68 -21.22 0.43
C ASP A 173 15.39 -21.36 1.25
N LEU A 174 15.40 -20.95 2.53
CA LEU A 174 14.21 -20.90 3.35
C LEU A 174 13.17 -19.92 2.78
N TYR A 175 13.61 -18.77 2.25
CA TYR A 175 12.71 -17.84 1.58
C TYR A 175 12.03 -18.49 0.36
N GLN A 176 12.80 -19.17 -0.51
CA GLN A 176 12.23 -19.87 -1.67
C GLN A 176 11.31 -21.02 -1.25
N TYR A 177 11.74 -21.85 -0.30
CA TYR A 177 11.03 -23.05 0.15
C TYR A 177 9.73 -22.75 0.88
N ASN A 178 9.73 -21.77 1.80
CA ASN A 178 8.60 -21.50 2.69
C ASN A 178 7.91 -20.17 2.37
N GLN A 179 8.62 -19.04 2.41
CA GLN A 179 7.98 -17.71 2.43
C GLN A 179 7.40 -17.34 1.06
N LYS A 180 8.09 -17.70 -0.02
CA LYS A 180 7.64 -17.49 -1.40
C LYS A 180 6.50 -18.44 -1.77
N GLU A 181 6.53 -19.67 -1.27
CA GLU A 181 5.51 -20.71 -1.46
C GLU A 181 4.32 -20.59 -0.50
N ARG A 182 4.46 -19.78 0.56
CA ARG A 182 3.50 -19.65 1.67
C ARG A 182 3.11 -21.02 2.24
N LYS A 183 4.11 -21.85 2.58
CA LYS A 183 3.84 -23.15 3.22
C LYS A 183 3.22 -22.93 4.61
N THR A 184 2.15 -23.67 4.89
CA THR A 184 1.40 -23.59 6.14
C THR A 184 2.04 -24.48 7.19
N ILE A 185 1.66 -24.33 8.46
CA ILE A 185 2.19 -25.18 9.54
C ILE A 185 1.92 -26.65 9.27
N LEU A 186 0.69 -27.01 8.88
CA LEU A 186 0.33 -28.38 8.55
C LEU A 186 1.23 -28.95 7.44
N VAL A 187 1.40 -28.21 6.33
CA VAL A 187 2.24 -28.64 5.20
C VAL A 187 3.70 -28.83 5.61
N LEU A 188 4.23 -27.99 6.50
CA LEU A 188 5.60 -28.14 6.98
C LEU A 188 5.77 -29.40 7.83
N LEU A 189 4.80 -29.73 8.68
CA LEU A 189 4.83 -30.98 9.47
C LEU A 189 4.64 -32.22 8.59
N GLU A 190 3.96 -32.10 7.44
CA GLU A 190 3.87 -33.15 6.43
C GLU A 190 5.18 -33.30 5.62
N ASP A 191 5.90 -32.20 5.35
CA ASP A 191 7.18 -32.23 4.65
C ASP A 191 8.31 -32.83 5.51
N PHE A 192 8.22 -32.74 6.84
CA PHE A 192 9.20 -33.26 7.81
C PHE A 192 8.53 -34.27 8.74
N LEU A 193 8.45 -35.52 8.28
CA LEU A 193 7.68 -36.58 8.97
C LEU A 193 8.35 -37.05 10.25
N SER A 194 9.67 -36.91 10.37
CA SER A 194 10.41 -37.35 11.56
C SER A 194 10.22 -36.42 12.77
N VAL A 195 9.68 -35.22 12.55
CA VAL A 195 9.45 -34.21 13.59
C VAL A 195 8.24 -34.60 14.45
N GLN A 196 8.50 -34.85 15.74
CA GLN A 196 7.47 -35.13 16.74
C GLN A 196 7.57 -34.10 17.87
N MET A 197 6.88 -32.98 17.67
CA MET A 197 6.94 -31.85 18.60
C MET A 197 5.81 -31.93 19.64
N PRO A 198 6.12 -31.83 20.94
CA PRO A 198 5.10 -31.69 21.98
C PRO A 198 4.23 -30.45 21.77
N PHE A 199 2.97 -30.52 22.22
CA PHE A 199 2.00 -29.46 21.97
C PHE A 199 2.39 -28.11 22.57
N GLU A 200 2.97 -28.11 23.77
CA GLU A 200 3.44 -26.91 24.46
C GLU A 200 4.48 -26.12 23.64
N TRP A 201 5.29 -26.82 22.82
CA TRP A 201 6.26 -26.22 21.91
C TRP A 201 5.65 -25.77 20.59
N LEU A 202 4.46 -26.26 20.22
CA LEU A 202 3.68 -25.76 19.07
C LEU A 202 2.98 -24.44 19.38
N VAL A 203 2.48 -24.25 20.61
CA VAL A 203 1.71 -23.05 21.00
C VAL A 203 2.51 -21.75 20.85
N GLN A 204 3.83 -21.79 21.06
CA GLN A 204 4.68 -20.58 21.05
C GLN A 204 5.04 -20.09 19.64
N PRO A 205 5.54 -20.93 18.72
CA PRO A 205 6.01 -20.47 17.41
C PRO A 205 4.93 -20.51 16.32
N VAL A 206 3.82 -21.23 16.52
CA VAL A 206 2.70 -21.22 15.57
C VAL A 206 2.06 -19.83 15.58
N PRO A 207 1.92 -19.17 14.41
CA PRO A 207 1.26 -17.89 14.33
C PRO A 207 -0.18 -17.99 14.86
N PRO A 208 -0.63 -17.05 15.67
CA PRO A 208 -1.99 -17.08 16.17
C PRO A 208 -2.99 -16.55 15.15
N GLN A 209 -4.24 -16.95 15.30
CA GLN A 209 -5.33 -16.58 14.41
C GLN A 209 -5.70 -15.11 14.57
N LYS A 210 -5.62 -14.39 13.46
CA LYS A 210 -5.87 -12.95 13.41
C LYS A 210 -7.27 -12.66 12.89
N THR A 211 -7.88 -11.62 13.44
CA THR A 211 -9.02 -10.95 12.82
C THR A 211 -8.58 -10.26 11.54
N ARG A 212 -9.49 -10.16 10.58
CA ARG A 212 -9.26 -9.50 9.30
C ARG A 212 -9.99 -8.16 9.25
N PRO A 213 -9.28 -7.03 9.19
CA PRO A 213 -9.90 -5.73 8.99
C PRO A 213 -10.38 -5.58 7.55
N LEU A 214 -11.62 -5.13 7.38
CA LEU A 214 -12.29 -4.84 6.12
C LEU A 214 -13.00 -3.48 6.24
N SER A 215 -12.81 -2.60 5.26
CA SER A 215 -13.50 -1.30 5.24
C SER A 215 -15.00 -1.51 5.08
N ILE A 216 -15.78 -0.84 5.93
CA ILE A 216 -17.24 -0.88 5.87
C ILE A 216 -17.70 -0.15 4.59
N SER A 217 -18.66 -0.73 3.87
CA SER A 217 -19.20 -0.20 2.62
C SER A 217 -20.65 0.29 2.70
N SER A 218 -21.16 0.55 3.90
CA SER A 218 -22.49 1.12 4.16
C SER A 218 -22.41 2.39 4.98
N SER A 219 -23.47 3.20 4.92
CA SER A 219 -23.75 4.30 5.85
C SER A 219 -24.72 3.83 6.94
N PRO A 220 -24.46 4.13 8.23
CA PRO A 220 -25.40 3.82 9.31
C PRO A 220 -26.69 4.65 9.20
N ALA A 221 -26.63 5.82 8.56
CA ALA A 221 -27.80 6.66 8.31
C ALA A 221 -28.70 6.10 7.18
N SER A 222 -28.10 5.45 6.17
CA SER A 222 -28.83 4.80 5.08
C SER A 222 -29.32 3.40 5.45
N HIS A 223 -28.53 2.66 6.23
CA HIS A 223 -28.80 1.28 6.63
C HIS A 223 -28.66 1.12 8.14
N PRO A 224 -29.67 1.55 8.93
CA PRO A 224 -29.66 1.35 10.38
C PRO A 224 -29.52 -0.14 10.72
N ASN A 225 -28.68 -0.44 11.71
CA ASN A 225 -28.44 -1.82 12.20
C ASN A 225 -27.93 -2.83 11.15
N GLN A 226 -27.39 -2.34 10.04
CA GLN A 226 -26.72 -3.15 9.03
C GLN A 226 -25.32 -2.63 8.71
N VAL A 227 -24.41 -3.55 8.42
CA VAL A 227 -23.03 -3.29 8.01
C VAL A 227 -22.75 -4.04 6.73
N HIS A 228 -22.31 -3.31 5.71
CA HIS A 228 -21.99 -3.91 4.42
C HIS A 228 -20.48 -4.03 4.22
N LEU A 229 -20.06 -5.02 3.46
CA LEU A 229 -18.66 -5.24 3.11
C LEU A 229 -18.51 -5.51 1.62
N THR A 230 -17.38 -5.08 1.06
CA THR A 230 -16.98 -5.40 -0.32
C THR A 230 -15.64 -6.11 -0.29
N VAL A 231 -15.64 -7.42 -0.57
CA VAL A 231 -14.43 -8.26 -0.41
C VAL A 231 -14.08 -8.95 -1.72
N SER A 232 -12.80 -8.89 -2.11
CA SER A 232 -12.30 -9.71 -3.21
C SER A 232 -11.82 -11.05 -2.68
N ALA A 233 -12.39 -12.14 -3.16
CA ALA A 233 -11.84 -13.48 -2.94
C ALA A 233 -10.49 -13.56 -3.67
N VAL A 234 -9.43 -13.77 -2.88
CA VAL A 234 -8.06 -13.74 -3.39
C VAL A 234 -7.66 -15.17 -3.71
N SER A 235 -7.25 -15.43 -4.95
CA SER A 235 -6.57 -16.67 -5.32
C SER A 235 -5.34 -16.35 -6.15
N TRP A 236 -4.26 -17.06 -5.91
CA TRP A 236 -3.00 -16.92 -6.64
C TRP A 236 -2.36 -18.29 -6.85
N MET A 237 -1.47 -18.35 -7.84
CA MET A 237 -0.60 -19.49 -8.05
C MET A 237 0.75 -19.19 -7.42
N THR A 238 1.27 -20.14 -6.64
CA THR A 238 2.65 -20.06 -6.15
C THR A 238 3.65 -20.34 -7.28
N PRO A 239 4.93 -19.99 -7.12
CA PRO A 239 5.96 -20.27 -8.13
C PRO A 239 6.02 -21.74 -8.60
N ILE A 240 5.80 -22.71 -7.70
CA ILE A 240 5.69 -24.14 -8.08
C ILE A 240 4.31 -24.55 -8.60
N LYS A 241 3.48 -23.59 -9.03
CA LYS A 241 2.15 -23.79 -9.61
C LYS A 241 1.13 -24.45 -8.68
N ARG A 242 1.23 -24.25 -7.35
CA ARG A 242 0.14 -24.62 -6.43
C ARG A 242 -0.87 -23.49 -6.33
N LYS A 243 -2.15 -23.81 -6.43
CA LYS A 243 -3.22 -22.84 -6.21
C LYS A 243 -3.35 -22.57 -4.72
N ARG A 244 -3.27 -21.31 -4.33
CA ARG A 244 -3.53 -20.83 -2.97
C ARG A 244 -4.67 -19.83 -2.98
N SER A 245 -5.32 -19.69 -1.85
CA SER A 245 -6.42 -18.77 -1.64
C SER A 245 -6.28 -18.02 -0.33
N GLY A 246 -6.89 -16.84 -0.26
CA GLY A 246 -6.89 -16.02 0.95
C GLY A 246 -7.85 -16.62 1.97
N PHE A 247 -7.36 -16.86 3.18
CA PHE A 247 -8.14 -17.55 4.22
C PHE A 247 -9.48 -16.87 4.52
N CYS A 248 -9.46 -15.62 5.00
CA CYS A 248 -10.69 -14.90 5.34
C CYS A 248 -11.59 -14.63 4.13
N SER A 249 -11.04 -14.30 2.95
CA SER A 249 -11.86 -13.92 1.81
C SER A 249 -12.52 -15.13 1.13
N THR A 250 -11.83 -16.28 1.08
CA THR A 250 -12.45 -17.53 0.59
C THR A 250 -13.43 -18.10 1.61
N TRP A 251 -13.13 -18.00 2.91
CA TRP A 251 -14.10 -18.37 3.94
C TRP A 251 -15.38 -17.55 3.79
N LEU A 252 -15.29 -16.21 3.76
CA LEU A 252 -16.46 -15.34 3.68
C LEU A 252 -17.29 -15.55 2.41
N SER A 253 -16.64 -15.67 1.25
CA SER A 253 -17.33 -15.93 -0.03
C SER A 253 -17.98 -17.30 -0.10
N GLY A 254 -17.49 -18.29 0.66
CA GLY A 254 -18.00 -19.66 0.66
C GLY A 254 -19.17 -19.92 1.60
N LEU A 255 -19.60 -18.93 2.39
CA LEU A 255 -20.70 -19.07 3.35
C LEU A 255 -22.06 -19.14 2.63
N ASP A 256 -22.88 -20.14 2.99
CA ASP A 256 -24.25 -20.30 2.48
C ASP A 256 -25.26 -19.65 3.44
N LEU A 257 -26.03 -18.70 2.94
CA LEU A 257 -27.07 -18.00 3.70
C LEU A 257 -28.12 -18.95 4.31
N LYS A 258 -28.34 -20.11 3.70
CA LYS A 258 -29.31 -21.12 4.18
C LYS A 258 -28.93 -21.72 5.54
N GLU A 259 -27.64 -21.64 5.91
CA GLU A 259 -27.14 -22.17 7.17
C GLU A 259 -27.36 -21.22 8.36
N GLY A 260 -27.97 -20.05 8.15
CA GLY A 260 -28.20 -19.08 9.23
C GLY A 260 -26.89 -18.52 9.77
N VAL A 261 -25.98 -18.14 8.87
CA VAL A 261 -24.60 -17.77 9.18
C VAL A 261 -24.53 -16.55 10.10
N GLN A 262 -23.80 -16.70 11.20
CA GLN A 262 -23.53 -15.64 12.16
C GLN A 262 -22.02 -15.41 12.29
N ILE A 263 -21.62 -14.14 12.34
CA ILE A 263 -20.23 -13.71 12.29
C ILE A 263 -19.93 -12.81 13.48
N LEU A 264 -18.85 -13.13 14.19
CA LEU A 264 -18.35 -12.30 15.28
C LEU A 264 -17.47 -11.19 14.76
N VAL A 265 -17.72 -9.98 15.27
CA VAL A 265 -17.12 -8.76 14.71
C VAL A 265 -16.58 -7.82 15.79
N TRP A 266 -15.61 -7.01 15.37
CA TRP A 266 -15.08 -5.87 16.11
C TRP A 266 -15.16 -4.63 15.24
N PHE A 267 -15.65 -3.53 15.80
CA PHE A 267 -15.65 -2.23 15.15
C PHE A 267 -14.39 -1.47 15.53
N ASN A 268 -13.67 -0.99 14.53
CA ASN A 268 -12.48 -0.18 14.73
C ASN A 268 -12.59 1.12 13.94
N ARG A 269 -12.04 2.19 14.53
CA ARG A 269 -11.87 3.45 13.81
C ARG A 269 -10.98 3.25 12.60
N GLY A 270 -11.49 3.63 11.44
CA GLY A 270 -10.74 3.56 10.20
C GLY A 270 -9.78 4.74 10.03
N SER A 271 -8.95 4.66 9.00
CA SER A 271 -8.04 5.76 8.62
C SER A 271 -8.73 6.86 7.79
N LEU A 272 -10.01 6.68 7.45
CA LEU A 272 -10.80 7.64 6.67
C LEU A 272 -11.84 8.25 7.61
N PRO A 273 -11.62 9.45 8.17
CA PRO A 273 -12.59 10.08 9.05
C PRO A 273 -13.89 10.41 8.29
N PRO A 274 -15.05 10.43 8.98
CA PRO A 274 -16.31 10.80 8.36
C PRO A 274 -16.29 12.28 7.94
N PRO A 275 -16.57 12.61 6.66
CA PRO A 275 -16.53 13.98 6.19
C PRO A 275 -17.78 14.78 6.61
N SER A 276 -17.59 16.08 6.88
CA SER A 276 -18.71 17.03 7.08
C SER A 276 -19.55 17.18 5.80
N PRO A 277 -20.90 17.30 5.89
CA PRO A 277 -21.77 17.57 4.75
C PRO A 277 -21.45 18.87 3.99
N SER A 278 -20.86 19.85 4.67
CA SER A 278 -20.47 21.15 4.07
C SER A 278 -19.17 21.08 3.27
N LEU A 279 -18.41 20.00 3.38
CA LEU A 279 -17.10 19.87 2.74
C LEU A 279 -17.23 19.16 1.39
N PRO A 280 -16.72 19.75 0.29
CA PRO A 280 -16.66 19.03 -0.99
C PRO A 280 -15.70 17.86 -0.90
N LEU A 281 -16.01 16.77 -1.60
CA LEU A 281 -15.21 15.54 -1.54
C LEU A 281 -14.60 15.19 -2.89
N ILE A 282 -13.34 14.78 -2.87
CA ILE A 282 -12.65 14.20 -4.01
C ILE A 282 -12.28 12.76 -3.65
N LEU A 283 -13.01 11.80 -4.19
CA LEU A 283 -12.85 10.37 -3.91
C LEU A 283 -12.07 9.72 -5.05
N ILE A 284 -11.00 9.00 -4.77
CA ILE A 284 -10.12 8.42 -5.80
C ILE A 284 -9.84 6.96 -5.48
N ARG A 285 -10.44 6.03 -6.23
CA ARG A 285 -10.07 4.62 -6.08
C ARG A 285 -10.48 3.69 -7.23
N PRO A 286 -9.55 2.86 -7.74
CA PRO A 286 -9.90 1.64 -8.46
C PRO A 286 -10.25 0.40 -7.60
N GLY A 287 -11.14 -0.43 -8.13
CA GLY A 287 -11.49 -1.77 -7.63
C GLY A 287 -12.16 -1.77 -6.27
N THR A 288 -11.95 -2.83 -5.48
CA THR A 288 -12.62 -3.05 -4.17
C THR A 288 -12.33 -1.97 -3.12
N GLY A 289 -11.38 -1.07 -3.35
CA GLY A 289 -11.20 0.07 -2.47
C GLY A 289 -12.32 1.12 -2.57
N CYS A 290 -13.30 0.95 -3.47
CA CYS A 290 -14.51 1.77 -3.46
C CYS A 290 -15.41 1.50 -2.24
N ALA A 291 -15.16 0.43 -1.47
CA ALA A 291 -15.91 0.05 -0.27
C ALA A 291 -16.29 1.24 0.62
N PRO A 292 -15.35 2.00 1.24
CA PRO A 292 -15.71 3.13 2.10
C PRO A 292 -16.46 4.24 1.37
N PHE A 293 -16.26 4.36 0.05
CA PHE A 293 -16.91 5.39 -0.76
C PHE A 293 -18.37 5.08 -1.06
N CYS A 294 -18.78 3.80 -1.05
CA CYS A 294 -20.21 3.45 -1.03
C CYS A 294 -20.89 4.06 0.20
N GLY A 295 -20.26 3.92 1.38
CA GLY A 295 -20.73 4.53 2.61
C GLY A 295 -20.75 6.05 2.55
N PHE A 296 -19.69 6.69 2.05
CA PHE A 296 -19.61 8.16 1.97
C PHE A 296 -20.69 8.75 1.05
N VAL A 297 -20.95 8.11 -0.09
CA VAL A 297 -21.96 8.56 -1.05
C VAL A 297 -23.37 8.34 -0.49
N ALA A 298 -23.66 7.18 0.10
CA ALA A 298 -24.96 6.91 0.74
C ALA A 298 -25.23 7.85 1.92
N GLU A 299 -24.22 8.13 2.74
CA GLU A 299 -24.31 9.09 3.85
C GLU A 299 -24.61 10.51 3.33
N ARG A 300 -23.90 10.95 2.29
CA ARG A 300 -24.14 12.25 1.66
C ARG A 300 -25.55 12.35 1.08
N GLU A 301 -26.05 11.27 0.50
CA GLU A 301 -27.41 11.20 -0.03
C GLU A 301 -28.44 11.44 1.08
N VAL A 302 -28.33 10.73 2.20
CA VAL A 302 -29.23 10.92 3.36
C VAL A 302 -29.12 12.34 3.93
N GLN A 303 -27.90 12.87 4.06
CA GLN A 303 -27.67 14.24 4.52
C GLN A 303 -28.29 15.28 3.58
N SER A 304 -28.25 15.05 2.26
CA SER A 304 -28.84 15.96 1.27
C SER A 304 -30.36 16.09 1.36
N ARG A 305 -31.04 15.11 1.97
CA ARG A 305 -32.48 15.17 2.25
C ARG A 305 -32.80 16.11 3.43
N SER A 306 -31.85 16.34 4.32
CA SER A 306 -32.01 17.17 5.52
C SER A 306 -31.49 18.61 5.34
N GLY A 307 -30.72 18.88 4.29
CA GLY A 307 -30.17 20.21 4.01
C GLY A 307 -29.20 20.22 2.84
N PRO A 308 -28.70 21.40 2.45
CA PRO A 308 -27.75 21.52 1.35
C PRO A 308 -26.42 20.84 1.71
N THR A 309 -25.88 20.07 0.76
CA THR A 309 -24.60 19.39 0.91
C THR A 309 -23.63 19.79 -0.19
N ALA A 310 -22.34 19.79 0.11
CA ALA A 310 -21.29 20.08 -0.86
C ALA A 310 -21.10 18.92 -1.86
N PRO A 311 -20.60 19.21 -3.08
CA PRO A 311 -20.49 18.23 -4.17
C PRO A 311 -19.43 17.15 -3.92
N ILE A 312 -19.60 16.02 -4.60
CA ILE A 312 -18.65 14.91 -4.61
C ILE A 312 -18.13 14.67 -6.04
N LEU A 313 -16.81 14.71 -6.24
CA LEU A 313 -16.16 14.14 -7.42
C LEU A 313 -15.62 12.76 -7.10
N PHE A 314 -16.03 11.74 -7.84
CA PHE A 314 -15.56 10.37 -7.65
C PHE A 314 -14.87 9.84 -8.90
N PHE A 315 -13.59 9.51 -8.76
CA PHE A 315 -12.76 8.87 -9.77
C PHE A 315 -12.61 7.38 -9.48
N PHE A 316 -13.40 6.56 -10.17
CA PHE A 316 -13.40 5.10 -10.06
C PHE A 316 -12.62 4.45 -11.18
N GLY A 317 -12.07 3.26 -10.95
CA GLY A 317 -11.38 2.50 -12.00
C GLY A 317 -11.53 1.00 -11.87
N CYS A 318 -11.69 0.33 -13.01
CA CYS A 318 -11.73 -1.13 -13.09
C CYS A 318 -11.04 -1.61 -14.38
N ARG A 319 -11.08 -2.92 -14.64
CA ARG A 319 -10.49 -3.48 -15.87
C ARG A 319 -11.39 -3.24 -17.05
N ASN A 320 -12.65 -3.64 -16.93
CA ASN A 320 -13.60 -3.68 -18.02
C ASN A 320 -14.99 -3.30 -17.51
N GLU A 321 -15.74 -2.57 -18.32
CA GLU A 321 -17.11 -2.17 -17.98
C GLU A 321 -18.02 -3.39 -17.71
N GLU A 322 -17.94 -4.42 -18.54
CA GLU A 322 -18.84 -5.57 -18.47
C GLU A 322 -18.54 -6.57 -17.34
N ASN A 323 -17.31 -6.56 -16.80
CA ASN A 323 -16.82 -7.67 -15.99
C ASN A 323 -16.57 -7.32 -14.52
N ASP A 324 -16.01 -6.15 -14.24
CA ASP A 324 -15.57 -5.76 -12.90
C ASP A 324 -15.92 -4.30 -12.53
N PHE A 325 -16.98 -3.76 -13.14
CA PHE A 325 -17.57 -2.48 -12.77
C PHE A 325 -18.45 -2.62 -11.52
N LEU A 326 -17.78 -2.66 -10.37
CA LEU A 326 -18.41 -2.83 -9.06
C LEU A 326 -19.45 -1.74 -8.79
N TYR A 327 -20.65 -2.14 -8.38
CA TYR A 327 -21.77 -1.25 -8.05
C TYR A 327 -22.20 -0.30 -9.18
N LYS A 328 -22.10 -0.73 -10.45
CA LYS A 328 -22.47 0.06 -11.64
C LYS A 328 -23.79 0.85 -11.47
N ASP A 329 -24.87 0.16 -11.11
CA ASP A 329 -26.20 0.78 -11.02
C ASP A 329 -26.29 1.80 -9.87
N PHE A 330 -25.62 1.53 -8.75
CA PHE A 330 -25.53 2.47 -7.63
C PHE A 330 -24.83 3.77 -8.04
N TRP A 331 -23.69 3.69 -8.73
CA TRP A 331 -22.98 4.90 -9.14
C TRP A 331 -23.73 5.69 -10.21
N ILE A 332 -24.34 4.99 -11.18
CA ILE A 332 -25.08 5.63 -12.27
C ILE A 332 -26.31 6.36 -11.72
N SER A 333 -27.08 5.73 -10.83
CA SER A 333 -28.24 6.39 -10.18
C SER A 333 -27.83 7.64 -9.41
N HIS A 334 -26.71 7.63 -8.69
CA HIS A 334 -26.20 8.81 -7.98
C HIS A 334 -25.61 9.88 -8.90
N ALA A 335 -25.31 9.56 -10.15
CA ALA A 335 -24.79 10.50 -11.15
C ALA A 335 -25.89 11.12 -12.03
N GLN A 336 -27.12 10.62 -11.97
CA GLN A 336 -28.28 11.20 -12.64
C GLN A 336 -28.71 12.53 -12.01
N SER A 337 -29.61 13.26 -12.68
CA SER A 337 -30.22 14.48 -12.15
C SER A 337 -30.75 14.24 -10.73
N ASP A 338 -30.51 15.21 -9.85
CA ASP A 338 -30.70 15.14 -8.39
C ASP A 338 -29.77 14.26 -7.54
N GLY A 339 -28.94 13.39 -8.13
CA GLY A 339 -27.98 12.59 -7.37
C GLY A 339 -26.79 13.39 -6.81
N VAL A 340 -26.15 12.89 -5.75
CA VAL A 340 -25.00 13.56 -5.10
C VAL A 340 -23.71 13.58 -5.94
N LEU A 341 -23.65 12.74 -6.99
CA LEU A 341 -22.59 12.72 -8.00
C LEU A 341 -23.01 13.43 -9.29
N SER A 342 -24.17 14.11 -9.31
CA SER A 342 -24.67 14.82 -10.49
C SER A 342 -23.80 16.02 -10.86
N GLU A 343 -23.55 16.19 -12.15
CA GLU A 343 -22.87 17.38 -12.68
C GLU A 343 -23.65 18.67 -12.43
N GLU A 344 -24.99 18.61 -12.41
CA GLU A 344 -25.86 19.75 -12.14
C GLU A 344 -25.66 20.30 -10.72
N LYS A 345 -25.35 19.42 -9.76
CA LYS A 345 -25.05 19.78 -8.36
C LYS A 345 -23.56 20.06 -8.13
N GLY A 346 -22.76 20.13 -9.20
CA GLY A 346 -21.31 20.33 -9.15
C GLY A 346 -20.49 19.07 -8.86
N GLY A 347 -21.15 17.93 -8.60
CA GLY A 347 -20.54 16.62 -8.41
C GLY A 347 -20.17 15.94 -9.73
N GLY A 348 -19.62 14.73 -9.68
CA GLY A 348 -19.28 14.01 -10.92
C GLY A 348 -18.76 12.61 -10.66
N PHE A 349 -19.10 11.68 -11.56
CA PHE A 349 -18.62 10.31 -11.52
C PHE A 349 -17.81 9.98 -12.77
N PHE A 350 -16.51 9.74 -12.60
CA PHE A 350 -15.57 9.51 -13.69
C PHE A 350 -14.94 8.13 -13.59
N VAL A 351 -15.15 7.30 -14.61
CA VAL A 351 -14.72 5.91 -14.62
C VAL A 351 -13.56 5.70 -15.58
N ALA A 352 -12.53 5.00 -15.11
CA ALA A 352 -11.38 4.57 -15.90
C ALA A 352 -11.40 3.05 -16.14
N PHE A 353 -11.69 2.64 -17.37
CA PHE A 353 -11.59 1.25 -17.81
C PHE A 353 -10.19 0.98 -18.36
N SER A 354 -9.41 0.16 -17.66
CA SER A 354 -7.98 -0.05 -18.01
C SER A 354 -7.73 -1.06 -19.13
N ARG A 355 -8.76 -1.78 -19.60
CA ARG A 355 -8.62 -2.88 -20.57
C ARG A 355 -9.66 -2.89 -21.70
N ASP A 356 -10.58 -1.94 -21.76
CA ASP A 356 -11.58 -1.87 -22.85
C ASP A 356 -10.98 -1.32 -24.16
N GLN A 357 -9.78 -0.74 -24.09
CA GLN A 357 -9.03 -0.21 -25.23
C GLN A 357 -7.56 -0.61 -25.18
N LYS A 358 -6.85 -0.48 -26.32
CA LYS A 358 -5.42 -0.82 -26.46
C LYS A 358 -4.53 -0.03 -25.48
N GLN A 359 -4.84 1.25 -25.29
CA GLN A 359 -4.13 2.17 -24.38
C GLN A 359 -4.61 2.00 -22.94
N LYS A 360 -3.71 2.03 -21.94
CA LYS A 360 -4.12 1.93 -20.53
C LYS A 360 -4.69 3.26 -20.03
N VAL A 361 -5.96 3.25 -19.62
CA VAL A 361 -6.60 4.39 -18.96
C VAL A 361 -6.75 4.08 -17.47
N TYR A 362 -6.29 5.00 -16.63
CA TYR A 362 -6.33 4.89 -15.17
C TYR A 362 -6.97 6.13 -14.55
N VAL A 363 -7.26 6.07 -13.25
CA VAL A 363 -7.95 7.14 -12.51
C VAL A 363 -7.21 8.47 -12.59
N GLN A 364 -5.87 8.46 -12.57
CA GLN A 364 -5.07 9.68 -12.69
C GLN A 364 -5.26 10.38 -14.04
N HIS A 365 -5.54 9.65 -15.13
CA HIS A 365 -5.84 10.25 -16.43
C HIS A 365 -7.20 10.96 -16.39
N LYS A 366 -8.22 10.35 -15.76
CA LYS A 366 -9.54 10.96 -15.61
C LYS A 366 -9.52 12.19 -14.70
N MET A 367 -8.73 12.16 -13.63
CA MET A 367 -8.48 13.34 -12.80
C MET A 367 -7.81 14.45 -13.60
N GLN A 368 -6.89 14.09 -14.50
CA GLN A 368 -6.19 15.04 -15.34
C GLN A 368 -7.14 15.76 -16.31
N ASP A 369 -8.13 15.04 -16.86
CA ASP A 369 -9.18 15.62 -17.71
C ASP A 369 -10.04 16.63 -16.93
N GLN A 370 -10.31 16.34 -15.66
CA GLN A 370 -11.16 17.16 -14.78
C GLN A 370 -10.37 18.11 -13.87
N ILE A 371 -9.12 18.42 -14.22
CA ILE A 371 -8.20 19.14 -13.33
C ILE A 371 -8.73 20.50 -12.87
N GLN A 372 -9.49 21.21 -13.71
CA GLN A 372 -10.05 22.52 -13.39
C GLN A 372 -11.09 22.42 -12.27
N ARG A 373 -11.96 21.40 -12.32
CA ARG A 373 -12.98 21.12 -11.30
C ARG A 373 -12.34 20.61 -10.01
N VAL A 374 -11.33 19.76 -10.12
CA VAL A 374 -10.54 19.31 -8.97
C VAL A 374 -9.90 20.52 -8.28
N TRP A 375 -9.28 21.43 -9.04
CA TRP A 375 -8.65 22.63 -8.50
C TRP A 375 -9.65 23.60 -7.86
N SER A 376 -10.82 23.80 -8.48
CA SER A 376 -11.83 24.68 -7.90
C SER A 376 -12.33 24.16 -6.55
N LEU A 377 -12.51 22.84 -6.41
CA LEU A 377 -12.88 22.23 -5.14
C LEU A 377 -11.76 22.30 -4.09
N LEU A 378 -10.51 22.06 -4.47
CA LEU A 378 -9.38 22.18 -3.55
C LEU A 378 -9.20 23.61 -3.03
N ASN A 379 -9.40 24.63 -3.87
CA ASN A 379 -9.31 26.04 -3.44
C ASN A 379 -10.34 26.43 -2.39
N VAL A 380 -11.49 25.76 -2.34
CA VAL A 380 -12.52 25.98 -1.31
C VAL A 380 -12.38 25.01 -0.12
N GLY A 381 -11.29 24.25 -0.05
CA GLY A 381 -10.94 23.39 1.08
C GLY A 381 -11.49 21.97 1.00
N ALA A 382 -11.76 21.42 -0.20
CA ALA A 382 -12.24 20.06 -0.35
C ALA A 382 -11.34 19.00 0.31
N ALA A 383 -11.95 17.94 0.85
CA ALA A 383 -11.22 16.79 1.37
C ALA A 383 -10.99 15.75 0.27
N GLU A 384 -9.73 15.33 0.12
CA GLU A 384 -9.32 14.28 -0.81
C GLU A 384 -9.15 12.95 -0.07
N TYR A 385 -9.82 11.91 -0.55
CA TYR A 385 -9.75 10.56 0.00
C TYR A 385 -9.23 9.58 -1.05
N VAL A 386 -8.16 8.87 -0.70
CA VAL A 386 -7.54 7.83 -1.52
C VAL A 386 -7.55 6.52 -0.73
N ALA A 387 -8.23 5.50 -1.25
CA ALA A 387 -8.33 4.21 -0.56
C ALA A 387 -7.44 3.11 -1.20
N GLY A 388 -7.25 1.98 -0.52
CA GLY A 388 -6.63 0.72 -0.97
C GLY A 388 -5.10 0.66 -1.19
N SER A 389 -4.59 -0.22 -2.08
CA SER A 389 -3.16 -0.62 -2.15
C SER A 389 -2.19 0.56 -2.12
N SER A 390 -1.38 0.62 -1.05
CA SER A 390 -0.48 1.71 -0.67
C SER A 390 0.82 1.83 -1.48
N THR A 391 1.03 0.97 -2.49
CA THR A 391 2.35 0.82 -3.14
C THR A 391 2.57 1.75 -4.33
N LYS A 392 1.79 1.60 -5.42
CA LYS A 392 2.03 2.35 -6.68
C LYS A 392 1.01 3.45 -6.93
N MET A 393 -0.27 3.18 -6.68
CA MET A 393 -1.35 4.08 -7.10
C MET A 393 -1.31 5.47 -6.42
N PRO A 394 -1.13 5.60 -5.10
CA PRO A 394 -1.05 6.92 -4.46
C PRO A 394 0.11 7.78 -4.99
N THR A 395 1.27 7.14 -5.21
CA THR A 395 2.46 7.78 -5.79
C THR A 395 2.24 8.21 -7.24
N ASP A 396 1.53 7.41 -8.03
CA ASP A 396 1.19 7.73 -9.43
C ASP A 396 0.20 8.91 -9.50
N VAL A 397 -0.78 8.97 -8.59
CA VAL A 397 -1.72 10.10 -8.49
C VAL A 397 -0.97 11.38 -8.11
N PHE A 398 -0.11 11.32 -7.08
CA PHE A 398 0.69 12.45 -6.62
C PHE A 398 1.67 12.94 -7.69
N SER A 399 2.35 12.03 -8.40
CA SER A 399 3.29 12.39 -9.47
C SER A 399 2.60 12.94 -10.72
N ALA A 400 1.43 12.41 -11.10
CA ALA A 400 0.62 13.00 -12.17
C ALA A 400 0.17 14.42 -11.83
N TRP A 401 -0.15 14.67 -10.55
CA TRP A 401 -0.50 15.98 -10.02
C TRP A 401 0.68 16.97 -10.14
N LEU A 402 1.86 16.60 -9.62
CA LEU A 402 3.10 17.37 -9.71
C LEU A 402 3.53 17.66 -11.16
N SER A 403 3.40 16.67 -12.05
CA SER A 403 3.79 16.81 -13.46
C SER A 403 2.99 17.90 -14.17
N LYS A 404 1.68 18.00 -13.91
CA LYS A 404 0.82 18.99 -14.58
C LYS A 404 0.95 20.39 -13.99
N ILE A 405 1.01 20.52 -12.66
CA ILE A 405 1.21 21.83 -12.00
C ILE A 405 2.56 22.44 -12.36
N SER A 406 3.60 21.60 -12.42
CA SER A 406 4.93 22.05 -12.83
C SER A 406 5.08 22.24 -14.34
N LYS A 407 4.07 21.89 -15.17
CA LYS A 407 4.20 21.75 -16.64
C LYS A 407 5.43 20.91 -17.05
N GLY A 408 5.76 19.88 -16.26
CA GLY A 408 7.00 19.10 -16.43
C GLY A 408 8.26 19.80 -15.90
N GLY A 409 8.11 20.74 -14.97
CA GLY A 409 9.15 21.57 -14.37
C GLY A 409 10.08 20.83 -13.40
N SER A 410 10.53 19.64 -13.78
CA SER A 410 11.71 18.98 -13.22
C SER A 410 12.76 18.93 -14.33
N TYR A 411 13.46 20.06 -14.54
CA TYR A 411 14.54 20.15 -15.53
C TYR A 411 15.80 20.75 -14.88
N ASN A 412 16.92 20.06 -15.07
CA ASN A 412 18.21 20.39 -14.44
C ASN A 412 18.93 21.49 -15.26
N PRO A 413 19.29 22.65 -14.68
CA PRO A 413 20.05 23.71 -15.35
C PRO A 413 21.39 23.23 -15.91
N LEU A 414 21.98 22.19 -15.32
CA LEU A 414 23.28 21.65 -15.72
C LEU A 414 23.20 20.87 -17.03
N THR A 415 22.08 20.18 -17.29
CA THR A 415 21.81 19.55 -18.60
C THR A 415 21.56 20.56 -19.73
N LEU A 416 21.36 21.84 -19.41
CA LEU A 416 21.16 22.93 -20.37
C LEU A 416 22.44 23.67 -20.75
N LEU A 417 23.54 23.43 -20.04
CA LEU A 417 24.88 23.87 -20.45
C LEU A 417 25.49 22.96 -21.54
N SER A 418 25.01 21.71 -21.63
CA SER A 418 25.50 20.72 -22.59
C SER A 418 25.32 21.14 -24.08
N PRO A 419 24.21 21.78 -24.50
CA PRO A 419 24.05 22.26 -25.87
C PRO A 419 24.74 23.61 -26.14
N THR A 420 24.93 24.46 -25.12
CA THR A 420 25.39 25.85 -25.30
C THR A 420 26.90 25.98 -25.44
N VAL A 421 27.64 24.91 -25.16
CA VAL A 421 29.06 24.82 -25.52
C VAL A 421 29.26 24.53 -27.03
N PHE A 422 28.16 24.24 -27.76
CA PHE A 422 28.12 24.10 -29.22
C PHE A 422 27.38 25.25 -29.95
N GLY A 423 26.60 26.08 -29.24
CA GLY A 423 25.64 27.05 -29.83
C GLY A 423 26.09 28.52 -29.90
N GLY A 424 27.36 28.83 -29.60
CA GLY A 424 27.88 30.20 -29.59
C GLY A 424 27.56 31.01 -28.32
N ILE A 425 28.28 32.13 -28.15
CA ILE A 425 28.26 32.99 -26.94
C ILE A 425 26.85 33.47 -26.57
N ASN A 426 25.98 33.73 -27.55
CA ASN A 426 24.62 34.23 -27.32
C ASN A 426 23.72 33.20 -26.59
N GLY A 427 23.82 31.91 -26.94
CA GLY A 427 23.06 30.86 -26.27
C GLY A 427 23.54 30.58 -24.85
N PHE A 428 24.85 30.71 -24.63
CA PHE A 428 25.46 30.64 -23.30
C PHE A 428 24.98 31.80 -22.41
N LEU A 429 25.06 33.05 -22.89
CA LEU A 429 24.61 34.24 -22.15
C LEU A 429 23.11 34.18 -21.84
N PHE A 430 22.26 33.78 -22.78
CA PHE A 430 20.82 33.61 -22.52
C PHE A 430 20.57 32.58 -21.41
N THR A 431 21.32 31.48 -21.40
CA THR A 431 21.13 30.41 -20.41
C THR A 431 21.58 30.86 -19.03
N VAL A 432 22.75 31.48 -18.92
CA VAL A 432 23.30 31.97 -17.65
C VAL A 432 22.53 33.16 -17.10
N CYS A 433 22.22 34.15 -17.93
CA CYS A 433 21.64 35.42 -17.49
C CYS A 433 20.11 35.41 -17.37
N ILE A 434 19.41 34.53 -18.09
CA ILE A 434 17.93 34.54 -18.13
C ILE A 434 17.36 33.23 -17.62
N ARG A 435 17.81 32.09 -18.16
CA ARG A 435 17.16 30.80 -17.91
C ARG A 435 17.42 30.24 -16.52
N ILE A 436 18.66 30.29 -16.03
CA ILE A 436 19.01 29.84 -14.66
C ILE A 436 18.31 30.72 -13.61
N PRO A 437 18.36 32.07 -13.66
CA PRO A 437 17.64 32.92 -12.73
C PRO A 437 16.12 32.66 -12.72
N ALA A 438 15.50 32.49 -13.89
CA ALA A 438 14.08 32.18 -13.99
C ALA A 438 13.71 30.83 -13.32
N GLN A 439 14.56 29.81 -13.45
CA GLN A 439 14.36 28.52 -12.78
C GLN A 439 14.52 28.61 -11.27
N VAL A 440 15.51 29.35 -10.79
CA VAL A 440 15.70 29.61 -9.36
C VAL A 440 14.49 30.35 -8.79
N LEU A 441 14.03 31.41 -9.44
CA LEU A 441 12.83 32.16 -9.03
C LEU A 441 11.57 31.29 -9.03
N GLY A 442 11.37 30.47 -10.07
CA GLY A 442 10.26 29.52 -10.14
C GLY A 442 10.30 28.48 -9.03
N SER A 443 11.48 27.94 -8.72
CA SER A 443 11.69 26.99 -7.62
C SER A 443 11.41 27.62 -6.25
N ILE A 444 11.91 28.85 -6.00
CA ILE A 444 11.63 29.60 -4.78
C ILE A 444 10.12 29.82 -4.62
N THR A 445 9.45 30.23 -5.70
CA THR A 445 8.00 30.49 -5.67
C THR A 445 7.21 29.21 -5.41
N GLY A 446 7.57 28.11 -6.07
CA GLY A 446 6.94 26.80 -5.87
C GLY A 446 7.13 26.27 -4.45
N VAL A 447 8.34 26.36 -3.89
CA VAL A 447 8.59 25.91 -2.52
C VAL A 447 7.89 26.79 -1.48
N LYS A 448 7.85 28.11 -1.69
CA LYS A 448 7.06 29.01 -0.82
C LYS A 448 5.58 28.66 -0.84
N LEU A 449 5.02 28.38 -2.02
CA LEU A 449 3.63 27.95 -2.16
C LEU A 449 3.39 26.61 -1.43
N ILE A 450 4.29 25.63 -1.60
CA ILE A 450 4.21 24.33 -0.89
C ILE A 450 4.23 24.53 0.63
N LEU A 451 5.12 25.37 1.16
CA LEU A 451 5.19 25.64 2.59
C LEU A 451 3.98 26.40 3.12
N GLN A 452 3.34 27.23 2.30
CA GLN A 452 2.09 27.91 2.64
C GLN A 452 0.89 26.97 2.63
N THR A 453 0.81 26.06 1.65
CA THR A 453 -0.28 25.09 1.53
C THR A 453 -0.13 23.92 2.51
N PHE A 454 1.10 23.51 2.80
CA PHE A 454 1.41 22.36 3.64
C PHE A 454 2.52 22.70 4.65
N PRO A 455 2.19 23.31 5.80
CA PRO A 455 3.19 23.76 6.77
C PRO A 455 4.01 22.61 7.37
N GLU A 456 3.49 21.38 7.37
CA GLU A 456 4.16 20.18 7.90
C GLU A 456 4.99 19.40 6.86
N VAL A 457 5.07 19.84 5.60
CA VAL A 457 5.85 19.12 4.58
C VAL A 457 7.33 19.10 4.94
N GLY A 458 7.94 17.94 4.70
CA GLY A 458 9.28 17.55 5.11
C GLY A 458 10.39 18.53 4.74
N TYR A 459 11.59 18.22 5.23
CA TYR A 459 12.74 19.07 4.98
C TYR A 459 13.24 18.85 3.55
N GLY A 460 13.58 19.96 2.87
CA GLY A 460 14.30 19.90 1.61
C GLY A 460 15.62 19.13 1.72
N PRO A 461 16.41 19.09 0.64
CA PRO A 461 17.63 18.31 0.55
C PRO A 461 18.54 18.54 1.76
N ARG A 462 18.98 17.45 2.40
CA ARG A 462 19.87 17.51 3.56
C ARG A 462 21.20 16.88 3.20
N LEU A 463 22.26 17.58 3.58
CA LEU A 463 23.60 17.05 3.53
C LEU A 463 23.84 16.23 4.81
N ASN A 464 24.02 14.91 4.66
CA ASN A 464 24.24 13.97 5.76
C ASN A 464 25.71 13.57 5.92
N VAL A 465 26.58 14.01 5.01
CA VAL A 465 28.02 13.81 5.01
C VAL A 465 28.76 15.14 5.22
N ASP A 466 30.07 15.11 5.41
CA ASP A 466 30.85 16.35 5.47
C ASP A 466 30.82 17.10 4.12
N LEU A 467 31.19 18.37 4.19
CA LEU A 467 31.12 19.31 3.08
C LEU A 467 31.91 18.84 1.84
N HIS A 468 33.08 18.20 2.05
CA HIS A 468 33.94 17.76 0.96
C HIS A 468 33.41 16.48 0.30
N HIS A 469 32.96 15.50 1.11
CA HIS A 469 32.32 14.29 0.59
C HIS A 469 31.01 14.61 -0.13
N GLY A 470 30.24 15.59 0.38
CA GLY A 470 29.05 16.10 -0.27
C GLY A 470 29.34 16.69 -1.65
N ALA A 471 30.31 17.61 -1.72
CA ALA A 471 30.74 18.25 -2.95
C ALA A 471 31.25 17.23 -3.98
N LEU A 472 32.05 16.25 -3.53
CA LEU A 472 32.54 15.18 -4.39
C LEU A 472 31.39 14.32 -4.93
N THR A 473 30.41 14.00 -4.09
CA THR A 473 29.24 13.17 -4.45
C THR A 473 28.36 13.86 -5.49
N GLU A 474 27.94 15.10 -5.23
CA GLU A 474 27.14 15.89 -6.17
C GLU A 474 27.89 16.22 -7.47
N GLY A 475 29.19 16.49 -7.37
CA GLY A 475 30.08 16.69 -8.51
C GLY A 475 30.16 15.42 -9.38
N LEU A 476 30.43 14.26 -8.79
CA LEU A 476 30.54 12.99 -9.50
C LEU A 476 29.23 12.63 -10.20
N PHE A 477 28.10 12.70 -9.51
CA PHE A 477 26.81 12.38 -10.11
C PHE A 477 26.46 13.36 -11.22
N THR A 478 26.79 14.64 -11.08
CA THR A 478 26.59 15.65 -12.12
C THR A 478 27.44 15.32 -13.35
N PHE A 479 28.71 14.97 -13.15
CA PHE A 479 29.61 14.57 -14.23
C PHE A 479 29.06 13.35 -14.99
N VAL A 480 28.57 12.34 -14.28
CA VAL A 480 28.01 11.12 -14.88
C VAL A 480 26.78 11.44 -15.72
N ILE A 481 25.82 12.21 -15.19
CA ILE A 481 24.59 12.50 -15.94
C ILE A 481 24.85 13.39 -17.16
N ILE A 482 25.80 14.32 -17.08
CA ILE A 482 26.23 15.15 -18.22
C ILE A 482 26.91 14.28 -19.29
N SER A 483 27.78 13.36 -18.87
CA SER A 483 28.46 12.42 -19.76
C SER A 483 27.45 11.54 -20.52
N ILE A 484 26.46 10.99 -19.81
CA ILE A 484 25.37 10.20 -20.42
C ILE A 484 24.56 11.06 -21.40
N SER A 485 24.20 12.28 -21.00
CA SER A 485 23.38 13.19 -21.82
C SER A 485 24.10 13.57 -23.13
N LEU A 486 25.40 13.89 -23.05
CA LEU A 486 26.23 14.21 -24.21
C LEU A 486 26.46 12.98 -25.11
N GLY A 487 26.69 11.80 -24.52
CA GLY A 487 26.81 10.54 -25.25
C GLY A 487 25.55 10.19 -26.05
N LEU A 488 24.37 10.34 -25.43
CA LEU A 488 23.08 10.13 -26.09
C LEU A 488 22.78 11.17 -27.19
N ALA A 489 23.26 12.40 -27.02
CA ALA A 489 23.11 13.44 -28.02
C ALA A 489 23.93 13.13 -29.30
N LYS A 490 25.16 12.64 -29.15
CA LYS A 490 26.08 12.37 -30.29
C LYS A 490 25.90 10.99 -30.92
N ASN A 491 25.87 9.92 -30.12
CA ASN A 491 25.90 8.53 -30.58
C ASN A 491 24.69 7.70 -30.08
N GLY A 492 23.69 8.35 -29.48
CA GLY A 492 22.53 7.67 -28.91
C GLY A 492 21.53 7.16 -29.96
N PRO A 493 20.66 6.21 -29.58
CA PRO A 493 19.67 5.62 -30.48
C PRO A 493 18.77 6.67 -31.13
N ASN A 494 18.45 6.52 -32.43
CA ASN A 494 17.61 7.48 -33.17
C ASN A 494 16.20 7.69 -32.57
N SER A 495 15.72 6.76 -31.74
CA SER A 495 14.44 6.89 -31.07
C SER A 495 14.48 7.92 -29.93
N PHE A 496 13.71 9.00 -30.09
CA PHE A 496 13.47 10.02 -29.08
C PHE A 496 13.03 9.42 -27.73
N PHE A 497 12.14 8.43 -27.75
CA PHE A 497 11.64 7.78 -26.55
C PHE A 497 12.73 7.00 -25.80
N ILE A 498 13.64 6.34 -26.51
CA ILE A 498 14.72 5.58 -25.88
C ILE A 498 15.72 6.53 -25.21
N LYS A 499 16.03 7.68 -25.84
CA LYS A 499 16.89 8.70 -25.22
C LYS A 499 16.30 9.24 -23.91
N ILE A 500 14.99 9.52 -23.89
CA ILE A 500 14.29 9.95 -22.68
C ILE A 500 14.30 8.86 -21.61
N TRP A 501 14.05 7.62 -22.01
CA TRP A 501 14.01 6.48 -21.09
C TRP A 501 15.35 6.25 -20.39
N ILE A 502 16.45 6.19 -21.16
CA ILE A 502 17.81 6.04 -20.62
C ILE A 502 18.12 7.21 -19.68
N THR A 503 17.85 8.44 -20.11
CA THR A 503 18.11 9.64 -19.29
C THR A 503 17.33 9.62 -17.98
N SER A 504 16.07 9.17 -18.01
CA SER A 504 15.19 9.14 -16.83
C SER A 504 15.60 8.07 -15.83
N ILE A 505 15.96 6.87 -16.31
CA ILE A 505 16.44 5.78 -15.45
C ILE A 505 17.79 6.13 -14.83
N SER A 506 18.73 6.67 -15.60
CA SER A 506 20.03 7.07 -15.07
C SER A 506 19.89 8.16 -13.99
N LYS A 507 18.98 9.13 -14.18
CA LYS A 507 18.66 10.13 -13.15
C LYS A 507 18.09 9.50 -11.89
N LEU A 508 17.12 8.59 -12.03
CA LEU A 508 16.51 7.92 -10.89
C LEU A 508 17.55 7.09 -10.12
N ALA A 509 18.42 6.37 -10.82
CA ALA A 509 19.49 5.58 -10.20
C ALA A 509 20.46 6.47 -9.40
N LEU A 510 20.93 7.58 -9.99
CA LEU A 510 21.80 8.54 -9.31
C LEU A 510 21.11 9.20 -8.12
N HIS A 511 19.81 9.53 -8.24
CA HIS A 511 19.03 10.10 -7.16
C HIS A 511 18.87 9.14 -5.97
N ILE A 512 18.68 7.84 -6.23
CA ILE A 512 18.62 6.81 -5.19
C ILE A 512 19.98 6.66 -4.52
N LEU A 513 21.07 6.63 -5.30
CA LEU A 513 22.43 6.52 -4.77
C LEU A 513 22.84 7.73 -3.92
N GLY A 514 22.38 8.94 -4.27
CA GLY A 514 22.68 10.17 -3.55
C GLY A 514 21.72 10.51 -2.40
N PHE A 515 20.62 9.76 -2.26
CA PHE A 515 19.57 10.11 -1.30
C PHE A 515 20.09 10.21 0.13
N ASP A 516 20.82 9.19 0.58
CA ASP A 516 21.33 9.12 1.96
C ASP A 516 22.52 10.06 2.21
N LEU A 517 23.21 10.54 1.16
CA LEU A 517 24.42 11.35 1.27
C LEU A 517 24.11 12.85 1.20
N THR A 518 23.41 13.26 0.13
CA THR A 518 23.20 14.67 -0.25
C THR A 518 21.72 15.00 -0.43
N GLY A 519 20.82 14.07 -0.11
CA GLY A 519 19.39 14.20 -0.37
C GLY A 519 18.99 13.90 -1.82
N GLY A 520 19.90 13.32 -2.63
CA GLY A 520 19.65 12.92 -4.02
C GLY A 520 19.57 14.10 -4.99
N CYS A 521 20.26 15.20 -4.70
CA CYS A 521 19.90 16.49 -5.27
C CYS A 521 20.79 16.98 -6.41
N MET A 522 20.53 16.40 -7.57
CA MET A 522 21.24 16.72 -8.81
C MET A 522 20.86 18.05 -9.47
N ASN A 523 19.99 18.86 -8.85
CA ASN A 523 19.47 20.11 -9.43
C ASN A 523 19.67 21.30 -8.46
N PRO A 524 20.67 22.17 -8.71
CA PRO A 524 20.94 23.35 -7.88
C PRO A 524 19.73 24.27 -7.67
N ALA A 525 18.86 24.40 -8.67
CA ALA A 525 17.67 25.25 -8.59
C ALA A 525 16.64 24.68 -7.60
N ALA A 526 16.48 23.36 -7.53
CA ALA A 526 15.56 22.71 -6.59
C ALA A 526 16.02 22.91 -5.14
N VAL A 527 17.31 22.73 -4.89
CA VAL A 527 17.91 22.96 -3.55
C VAL A 527 17.76 24.43 -3.14
N MET A 528 18.02 25.36 -4.06
CA MET A 528 17.93 26.80 -3.78
C MET A 528 16.52 27.25 -3.41
N GLY A 529 15.47 26.65 -4.00
CA GLY A 529 14.08 26.94 -3.63
C GLY A 529 13.81 26.69 -2.15
N TRP A 530 14.26 25.53 -1.65
CA TRP A 530 14.16 25.14 -0.25
C TRP A 530 15.04 25.98 0.67
N ALA A 531 16.27 26.29 0.23
CA ALA A 531 17.21 27.09 0.99
C ALA A 531 16.71 28.54 1.18
N PHE A 532 16.17 29.14 0.12
CA PHE A 532 15.69 30.51 0.14
C PHE A 532 14.41 30.65 0.96
N ALA A 533 13.47 29.72 0.82
CA ALA A 533 12.23 29.72 1.59
C ALA A 533 12.47 29.61 3.11
N ARG A 534 13.65 29.11 3.53
CA ARG A 534 14.03 28.90 4.93
C ARG A 534 15.16 29.82 5.42
N GLY A 535 15.59 30.80 4.61
CA GLY A 535 16.67 31.72 4.97
C GLY A 535 18.07 31.08 5.05
N LYS A 536 18.25 29.85 4.55
CA LYS A 536 19.53 29.09 4.60
C LYS A 536 20.37 29.18 3.33
N HIS A 537 19.95 29.98 2.36
CA HIS A 537 20.52 30.08 1.02
C HIS A 537 21.97 30.59 0.94
N ILE A 538 22.52 31.14 2.02
CA ILE A 538 23.91 31.66 2.11
C ILE A 538 24.84 30.65 2.82
N SER A 539 24.33 29.49 3.23
CA SER A 539 25.14 28.49 3.93
C SER A 539 26.21 27.87 3.01
N LYS A 540 27.34 27.46 3.63
CA LYS A 540 28.47 26.86 2.92
C LYS A 540 28.08 25.59 2.17
N GLU A 541 27.18 24.77 2.73
CA GLU A 541 26.64 23.58 2.07
C GLU A 541 25.94 23.94 0.74
N HIS A 542 25.12 24.99 0.73
CA HIS A 542 24.33 25.38 -0.44
C HIS A 542 25.19 25.99 -1.55
N LEU A 543 26.18 26.80 -1.19
CA LEU A 543 27.09 27.43 -2.15
C LEU A 543 28.13 26.44 -2.69
N TYR A 544 28.72 25.61 -1.83
CA TYR A 544 29.84 24.76 -2.21
C TYR A 544 29.39 23.41 -2.76
N VAL A 545 28.48 22.71 -2.08
CA VAL A 545 28.05 21.35 -2.46
C VAL A 545 27.02 21.38 -3.57
N TYR A 546 26.00 22.24 -3.45
CA TYR A 546 24.86 22.21 -4.37
C TYR A 546 24.97 23.20 -5.54
N TRP A 547 25.97 24.09 -5.54
CA TRP A 547 26.21 25.07 -6.61
C TRP A 547 27.57 24.91 -7.27
N LEU A 548 28.66 25.13 -6.53
CA LEU A 548 30.00 25.15 -7.10
C LEU A 548 30.39 23.78 -7.69
N ALA A 549 30.27 22.71 -6.90
CA ALA A 549 30.69 21.37 -7.35
C ALA A 549 29.92 20.86 -8.60
N PRO A 550 28.57 21.01 -8.70
CA PRO A 550 27.85 20.66 -9.92
C PRO A 550 28.23 21.53 -11.14
N ILE A 551 28.53 22.81 -10.96
CA ILE A 551 28.98 23.68 -12.06
C ILE A 551 30.36 23.22 -12.57
N GLU A 552 31.31 23.01 -11.67
CA GLU A 552 32.65 22.52 -12.00
C GLU A 552 32.58 21.17 -12.71
N ALA A 553 31.79 20.23 -12.18
CA ALA A 553 31.58 18.92 -12.78
C ALA A 553 30.94 18.98 -14.16
N THR A 554 30.05 19.95 -14.41
CA THR A 554 29.44 20.15 -15.73
C THR A 554 30.46 20.66 -16.73
N LEU A 555 31.27 21.66 -16.34
CA LEU A 555 32.35 22.16 -17.18
C LEU A 555 33.37 21.06 -17.49
N LEU A 556 33.75 20.28 -16.47
CA LEU A 556 34.66 19.14 -16.61
C LEU A 556 34.07 18.08 -17.55
N GLY A 557 32.80 17.68 -17.34
CA GLY A 557 32.12 16.69 -18.18
C GLY A 557 32.05 17.10 -19.65
N VAL A 558 31.76 18.38 -19.92
CA VAL A 558 31.76 18.91 -21.29
C VAL A 558 33.17 18.94 -21.88
N TRP A 559 34.17 19.35 -21.10
CA TRP A 559 35.56 19.38 -21.55
C TRP A 559 36.10 17.98 -21.85
N THR A 560 35.87 17.01 -20.95
CA THR A 560 36.22 15.60 -21.15
C THR A 560 35.53 15.03 -22.38
N PHE A 561 34.24 15.34 -22.58
CA PHE A 561 33.53 14.91 -23.79
C PHE A 561 34.14 15.50 -25.07
N LYS A 562 34.56 16.78 -25.08
CA LYS A 562 35.26 17.38 -26.22
C LYS A 562 36.58 16.68 -26.52
N LEU A 563 37.34 16.36 -25.49
CA LEU A 563 38.65 15.71 -25.62
C LEU A 563 38.51 14.29 -26.19
N LEU A 564 37.51 13.55 -25.74
CA LEU A 564 37.23 12.17 -26.19
C LEU A 564 36.48 12.09 -27.52
N SER A 565 35.99 13.21 -28.04
CA SER A 565 35.05 13.21 -29.17
C SER A 565 35.31 14.39 -30.12
N PRO A 566 36.39 14.35 -30.92
CA PRO A 566 36.79 15.46 -31.79
C PRO A 566 35.71 15.80 -32.85
N PRO A 567 35.67 17.07 -33.32
CA PRO A 567 34.71 17.53 -34.31
C PRO A 567 34.99 16.91 -35.69
N ALA A 568 33.92 16.57 -36.42
CA ALA A 568 33.97 15.93 -37.74
C ALA A 568 34.85 16.65 -38.79
N LYS A 569 35.07 17.97 -38.65
CA LYS A 569 35.95 18.74 -39.55
C LYS A 569 37.41 18.27 -39.56
N LYS A 570 37.93 17.71 -38.46
CA LYS A 570 39.30 17.15 -38.44
C LYS A 570 39.41 15.86 -39.26
N GLN A 571 38.34 15.06 -39.33
CA GLN A 571 38.33 13.82 -40.12
C GLN A 571 38.27 14.10 -41.62
N GLU A 572 37.61 15.18 -42.06
CA GLU A 572 37.63 15.61 -43.46
C GLU A 572 38.97 16.23 -43.88
N GLU A 573 39.65 17.00 -43.01
CA GLU A 573 40.97 17.56 -43.31
C GLU A 573 42.09 16.51 -43.29
N GLU A 574 42.02 15.52 -42.40
CA GLU A 574 42.96 14.39 -42.40
C GLU A 574 42.72 13.44 -43.58
N ALA A 575 41.46 13.19 -43.96
CA ALA A 575 41.13 12.39 -45.15
C ALA A 575 41.44 13.11 -46.47
N LYS A 576 41.47 14.45 -46.51
CA LYS A 576 41.94 15.24 -47.66
C LYS A 576 43.47 15.35 -47.74
N LYS A 577 44.19 15.18 -46.63
CA LYS A 577 45.66 15.13 -46.63
C LYS A 577 46.23 13.75 -46.95
N SER A 578 45.42 12.69 -46.91
CA SER A 578 45.83 11.32 -47.26
C SER A 578 45.32 10.84 -48.63
N LYS A 579 44.85 11.75 -49.49
CA LYS A 579 44.38 11.45 -50.85
C LYS A 579 45.16 12.22 -51.90
#